data_AF-A0A1Z4I6W0-F1
#
_entry.id   AF-A0A1Z4I6W0-F1
#
_cell.length_a   1.000
_cell.length_b   1.000
_cell.length_c   1.000
_cell.angle_alpha   90.00
_cell.angle_beta   90.00
_cell.angle_gamma   90.00
#
_symmetry.space_group_name_H-M   'P 1'
#
loop_
_entity.id
_entity.type
_entity.pdbx_description
1 polymer ?
#
loop_
_entity_poly.entity_id
_entity_poly.type
_entity_poly.pdbx_seq_one_letter_code
_entity_poly.pdbx_strand_id
1 'polypeptide(L)'
;MSSFCVPPTQLLLEVPSQIQDEAWQQSQSYTSPSGRWYAFLNQVCLSTFLPWLQAEYAPQASIDSLPRNWEVVNGCAITLDTKRLILIPDKNLETREFSVPQEWIDIPQWAGDYYLAIQVNPDGEWLRIWGYTTHEQLKQGKYDPQERTYSLEANQMVEDLSVLWVVRQLYPDEQTQTAIAPLPELSPTQVENLWQRLASPTITNPRLELPFEIWGALLAAPKPAPINLRQWLQNIVAEGWQTIETLLGTQPDFAFSFRQASDTNEQSIQRVKVIDLPNNQPVILMLTLTLETDGRVGIRIQLSPRERNLYLSPNLKLTLISASGEVVQSVTARETDNSIQLKRFRCPENTHFSLQVALDEFNVTQDFVS
;
A
#
# COMPACT_ATOMS: atom_id res chain seq x y z
N MET A 1 -11.32 -12.21 35.94
CA MET A 1 -9.99 -12.84 35.85
C MET A 1 -10.15 -14.35 35.82
N SER A 2 -10.63 -14.88 34.71
CA SER A 2 -10.53 -16.31 34.43
C SER A 2 -9.07 -16.60 34.06
N SER A 3 -8.38 -17.35 34.91
CA SER A 3 -7.00 -17.78 34.66
C SER A 3 -7.00 -18.71 33.45
N PHE A 4 -6.66 -18.17 32.28
CA PHE A 4 -6.33 -18.99 31.11
C PHE A 4 -5.03 -19.71 31.44
N CYS A 5 -5.07 -21.04 31.61
CA CYS A 5 -3.86 -21.85 31.63
C CYS A 5 -3.28 -21.87 30.22
N VAL A 6 -2.35 -20.95 29.94
CA VAL A 6 -1.53 -21.01 28.74
C VAL A 6 -0.46 -22.09 28.97
N PRO A 7 -0.26 -23.04 28.04
CA PRO A 7 0.83 -24.00 28.13
C PRO A 7 2.17 -23.28 28.29
N PRO A 8 3.10 -23.78 29.12
CA PRO A 8 4.38 -23.11 29.41
C PRO A 8 5.29 -22.96 28.19
N THR A 9 4.98 -23.70 27.12
CA THR A 9 5.65 -23.68 25.81
C THR A 9 5.18 -22.52 24.91
N GLN A 10 4.03 -21.91 25.23
CA GLN A 10 3.45 -20.82 24.46
C GLN A 10 3.80 -19.47 25.09
N LEU A 11 3.94 -18.45 24.26
CA LEU A 11 4.23 -17.10 24.70
C LEU A 11 2.94 -16.28 24.79
N LEU A 12 2.65 -15.75 25.98
CA LEU A 12 1.56 -14.80 26.20
C LEU A 12 2.17 -13.42 26.48
N LEU A 13 1.76 -12.41 25.73
CA LEU A 13 2.15 -11.01 25.94
C LEU A 13 0.89 -10.17 26.18
N GLU A 14 0.92 -9.36 27.24
CA GLU A 14 -0.08 -8.32 27.45
C GLU A 14 0.12 -7.20 26.42
N VAL A 15 -0.98 -6.65 25.92
CA VAL A 15 -0.99 -5.53 24.99
C VAL A 15 -1.34 -4.26 25.76
N PRO A 16 -0.38 -3.33 25.94
CA PRO A 16 -0.63 -2.05 26.58
C PRO A 16 -1.76 -1.27 25.90
N SER A 17 -2.63 -0.63 26.69
CA SER A 17 -3.75 0.16 26.15
C SER A 17 -3.30 1.26 25.18
N GLN A 18 -2.14 1.88 25.44
CA GLN A 18 -1.55 2.89 24.54
C GLN A 18 -1.30 2.32 23.14
N ILE A 19 -0.79 1.08 23.04
CA ILE A 19 -0.54 0.44 21.73
C ILE A 19 -1.87 0.18 21.01
N GLN A 20 -2.92 -0.23 21.75
CA GLN A 20 -4.25 -0.44 21.16
C GLN A 20 -4.84 0.86 20.62
N ASP A 21 -4.77 1.94 21.41
CA ASP A 21 -5.30 3.25 21.01
C ASP A 21 -4.57 3.81 19.78
N GLU A 22 -3.24 3.73 19.77
CA GLU A 22 -2.42 4.17 18.63
C GLU A 22 -2.70 3.33 17.37
N ALA A 23 -2.75 2.00 17.50
CA ALA A 23 -3.08 1.10 16.40
C ALA A 23 -4.49 1.36 15.84
N TRP A 24 -5.47 1.63 16.71
CA TRP A 24 -6.84 1.94 16.33
C TRP A 24 -6.92 3.26 15.56
N GLN A 25 -6.22 4.30 16.02
CA GLN A 25 -6.18 5.59 15.33
C GLN A 25 -5.53 5.47 13.95
N GLN A 26 -4.39 4.78 13.85
CA GLN A 26 -3.68 4.58 12.59
C GLN A 26 -4.51 3.77 11.59
N SER A 27 -5.25 2.77 12.05
CA SER A 27 -6.06 1.93 11.18
C SER A 27 -7.22 2.68 10.51
N GLN A 28 -7.67 3.81 11.06
CA GLN A 28 -8.75 4.60 10.44
C GLN A 28 -8.34 5.26 9.11
N SER A 29 -7.05 5.30 8.79
CA SER A 29 -6.55 5.80 7.50
C SER A 29 -6.89 4.89 6.31
N TYR A 30 -7.26 3.63 6.57
CA TYR A 30 -7.62 2.66 5.53
C TYR A 30 -9.08 2.81 5.10
N THR A 31 -9.35 2.57 3.83
CA THR A 31 -10.67 2.79 3.23
C THR A 31 -11.63 1.65 3.58
N SER A 32 -11.21 0.41 3.35
CA SER A 32 -12.08 -0.76 3.55
C SER A 32 -12.19 -1.19 5.03
N PRO A 33 -13.38 -1.64 5.50
CA PRO A 33 -13.54 -2.16 6.87
C PRO A 33 -12.59 -3.32 7.21
N SER A 34 -12.37 -4.22 6.25
CA SER A 34 -11.39 -5.32 6.36
C SER A 34 -9.96 -4.80 6.49
N GLY A 35 -9.59 -3.79 5.69
CA GLY A 35 -8.27 -3.16 5.75
C GLY A 35 -8.01 -2.46 7.08
N ARG A 36 -8.99 -1.71 7.61
CA ARG A 36 -8.89 -1.13 8.96
C ARG A 36 -8.66 -2.21 10.02
N TRP A 37 -9.38 -3.33 9.91
CA TRP A 37 -9.26 -4.42 10.86
C TRP A 37 -7.89 -5.12 10.79
N TYR A 38 -7.42 -5.46 9.58
CA TYR A 38 -6.09 -6.06 9.40
C TYR A 38 -4.98 -5.11 9.82
N ALA A 39 -5.08 -3.83 9.48
CA ALA A 39 -4.10 -2.83 9.91
C ALA A 39 -4.03 -2.73 11.44
N PHE A 40 -5.19 -2.72 12.12
CA PHE A 40 -5.23 -2.74 13.58
C PHE A 40 -4.54 -3.99 14.15
N LEU A 41 -4.95 -5.18 13.71
CA LEU A 41 -4.40 -6.44 14.22
C LEU A 41 -2.89 -6.56 13.99
N ASN A 42 -2.43 -6.25 12.77
CA ASN A 42 -1.01 -6.33 12.43
C ASN A 42 -0.19 -5.29 13.20
N GLN A 43 -0.72 -4.07 13.39
CA GLN A 43 -0.05 -3.03 14.16
C GLN A 43 0.05 -3.39 15.64
N VAL A 44 -1.02 -3.88 16.27
CA VAL A 44 -1.00 -4.36 17.66
C VAL A 44 0.02 -5.48 17.80
N CYS A 45 -0.04 -6.47 16.92
CA CYS A 45 0.85 -7.62 16.96
C CYS A 45 2.32 -7.21 16.83
N LEU A 46 2.64 -6.38 15.84
CA LEU A 46 4.00 -5.92 15.60
C LEU A 46 4.54 -5.04 16.74
N SER A 47 3.75 -4.07 17.20
CA SER A 47 4.14 -3.14 18.26
C SER A 47 4.32 -3.82 19.62
N THR A 48 3.64 -4.93 19.87
CA THR A 48 3.81 -5.70 21.11
C THR A 48 4.94 -6.73 20.99
N PHE A 49 5.02 -7.47 19.89
CA PHE A 49 5.97 -8.58 19.75
C PHE A 49 7.40 -8.12 19.45
N LEU A 50 7.60 -7.10 18.61
CA LEU A 50 8.94 -6.68 18.21
C LEU A 50 9.79 -6.18 19.40
N PRO A 51 9.30 -5.32 20.31
CA PRO A 51 10.09 -4.90 21.47
C PRO A 51 10.47 -6.07 22.40
N TRP A 52 9.55 -7.02 22.59
CA TRP A 52 9.83 -8.24 23.36
C TRP A 52 10.93 -9.07 22.69
N LEU A 53 10.83 -9.30 21.38
CA LEU A 53 11.81 -10.05 20.60
C LEU A 53 13.20 -9.40 20.68
N GLN A 54 13.25 -8.07 20.59
CA GLN A 54 14.49 -7.30 20.70
C GLN A 54 15.12 -7.40 22.09
N ALA A 55 14.31 -7.38 23.14
CA ALA A 55 14.80 -7.46 24.52
C ALA A 55 15.35 -8.85 24.86
N GLU A 56 14.68 -9.92 24.42
CA GLU A 56 14.96 -11.29 24.88
C GLU A 56 15.93 -12.06 23.97
N TYR A 57 15.82 -11.92 22.64
CA TYR A 57 16.50 -12.85 21.71
C TYR A 57 17.28 -12.17 20.59
N ALA A 58 16.80 -11.05 20.05
CA ALA A 58 17.36 -10.45 18.84
C ALA A 58 17.31 -8.91 18.86
N PRO A 59 18.24 -8.23 19.57
CA PRO A 59 18.27 -6.77 19.66
C PRO A 59 18.34 -6.03 18.32
N GLN A 60 18.89 -6.68 17.29
CA GLN A 60 19.00 -6.20 15.92
C GLN A 60 17.74 -6.40 15.06
N ALA A 61 16.72 -7.09 15.58
CA ALA A 61 15.48 -7.33 14.85
C ALA A 61 14.85 -6.00 14.42
N SER A 62 14.36 -5.93 13.19
CA SER A 62 13.73 -4.71 12.67
C SER A 62 12.56 -5.04 11.77
N ILE A 63 11.65 -4.08 11.64
CA ILE A 63 10.50 -4.21 10.75
C ILE A 63 11.01 -4.28 9.31
N ASP A 64 10.53 -5.25 8.54
CA ASP A 64 10.85 -5.30 7.12
C ASP A 64 10.15 -4.14 6.38
N SER A 65 10.89 -3.46 5.50
CA SER A 65 10.44 -2.30 4.73
C SER A 65 9.42 -2.61 3.63
N LEU A 66 9.10 -3.89 3.42
CA LEU A 66 8.09 -4.33 2.45
C LEU A 66 6.76 -3.57 2.64
N PRO A 67 6.04 -3.28 1.54
CA PRO A 67 4.92 -2.36 1.58
C PRO A 67 3.85 -2.86 2.58
N ARG A 68 3.43 -1.97 3.49
CA ARG A 68 2.34 -2.18 4.45
C ARG A 68 0.99 -2.29 3.72
N ASN A 69 0.84 -3.30 2.88
CA ASN A 69 -0.37 -3.61 2.13
C ASN A 69 -1.38 -4.32 3.05
N TRP A 70 -1.49 -3.89 4.31
CA TRP A 70 -2.41 -4.45 5.29
C TRP A 70 -3.87 -4.25 4.91
N GLU A 71 -4.15 -3.39 3.94
CA GLU A 71 -5.48 -3.29 3.34
C GLU A 71 -5.94 -4.60 2.70
N VAL A 72 -4.99 -5.38 2.16
CA VAL A 72 -5.30 -6.53 1.28
C VAL A 72 -4.67 -7.84 1.75
N VAL A 73 -3.58 -7.80 2.51
CA VAL A 73 -2.89 -8.99 3.01
C VAL A 73 -2.68 -8.89 4.52
N ASN A 74 -3.20 -9.87 5.25
CA ASN A 74 -2.96 -10.01 6.69
C ASN A 74 -1.54 -10.55 6.95
N GLY A 75 -0.81 -9.93 7.86
CA GLY A 75 0.51 -10.38 8.32
C GLY A 75 1.53 -9.25 8.33
N CYS A 76 2.63 -9.46 9.04
CA CYS A 76 3.78 -8.55 8.99
C CYS A 76 5.11 -9.31 9.08
N ALA A 77 6.15 -8.70 8.54
CA ALA A 77 7.48 -9.28 8.47
C ALA A 77 8.46 -8.56 9.37
N ILE A 78 9.27 -9.34 10.09
CA ILE A 78 10.42 -8.91 10.87
C ILE A 78 11.67 -9.52 10.25
N THR A 79 12.68 -8.68 10.05
CA THR A 79 14.01 -9.12 9.64
C THR A 79 14.79 -9.57 10.88
N LEU A 80 15.32 -10.79 10.83
CA LEU A 80 16.14 -11.44 11.85
C LEU A 80 17.45 -11.92 11.24
N ASP A 81 18.47 -11.07 11.29
CA ASP A 81 19.77 -11.31 10.64
C ASP A 81 19.61 -11.52 9.12
N THR A 82 19.85 -12.73 8.64
CA THR A 82 19.65 -13.15 7.24
C THR A 82 18.30 -13.83 7.00
N LYS A 83 17.51 -14.06 8.05
CA LYS A 83 16.24 -14.78 8.02
C LYS A 83 15.08 -13.82 8.22
N ARG A 84 13.89 -14.21 7.75
CA ARG A 84 12.66 -13.44 7.91
C ARG A 84 11.63 -14.19 8.74
N LEU A 85 11.04 -13.50 9.70
CA LEU A 85 9.97 -13.98 10.56
C LEU A 85 8.66 -13.32 10.17
N ILE A 86 7.66 -14.11 9.82
CA ILE A 86 6.32 -13.65 9.44
C ILE A 86 5.39 -13.86 10.64
N LEU A 87 4.73 -12.78 11.05
CA LEU A 87 3.70 -12.81 12.08
C LEU A 87 2.34 -12.82 11.40
N ILE A 88 1.52 -13.83 11.69
CA ILE A 88 0.16 -13.94 11.16
C ILE A 88 -0.83 -13.89 12.32
N PRO A 89 -1.43 -12.72 12.61
CA PRO A 89 -2.43 -12.59 13.66
C PRO A 89 -3.79 -13.10 13.22
N ASP A 90 -4.48 -13.81 14.10
CA ASP A 90 -5.88 -14.22 13.96
C ASP A 90 -6.65 -13.92 15.27
N LYS A 91 -7.91 -13.56 15.14
CA LYS A 91 -8.86 -13.37 16.25
C LYS A 91 -9.63 -14.64 16.59
N ASN A 92 -9.52 -15.69 15.77
CA ASN A 92 -10.18 -16.95 16.04
C ASN A 92 -9.70 -17.55 17.36
N LEU A 93 -10.65 -17.89 18.22
CA LEU A 93 -10.38 -18.47 19.53
C LEU A 93 -9.90 -19.92 19.43
N GLU A 94 -10.24 -20.61 18.33
CA GLU A 94 -9.84 -21.98 18.07
C GLU A 94 -8.45 -22.03 17.39
N THR A 95 -7.48 -22.67 18.04
CA THR A 95 -6.12 -22.90 17.51
C THR A 95 -6.01 -24.29 16.88
N ARG A 96 -6.91 -24.63 15.96
CA ARG A 96 -6.93 -25.96 15.30
C ARG A 96 -6.05 -26.02 14.07
N GLU A 97 -6.02 -24.94 13.31
CA GLU A 97 -5.36 -24.84 12.02
C GLU A 97 -4.70 -23.47 11.92
N PHE A 98 -3.48 -23.44 11.41
CA PHE A 98 -2.78 -22.21 11.07
C PHE A 98 -2.87 -21.99 9.57
N SER A 99 -3.45 -20.85 9.17
CA SER A 99 -3.62 -20.49 7.77
C SER A 99 -2.79 -19.24 7.43
N VAL A 100 -1.98 -19.34 6.38
CA VAL A 100 -1.12 -18.27 5.90
C VAL A 100 -1.54 -17.84 4.50
N PRO A 101 -1.76 -16.53 4.24
CA PRO A 101 -2.04 -16.02 2.90
C PRO A 101 -0.93 -16.41 1.90
N GLN A 102 -1.34 -16.79 0.69
CA GLN A 102 -0.45 -17.21 -0.39
C GLN A 102 0.64 -16.18 -0.70
N GLU A 103 0.37 -14.88 -0.50
CA GLU A 103 1.31 -13.78 -0.71
C GLU A 103 2.58 -13.91 0.14
N TRP A 104 2.46 -14.41 1.38
CA TRP A 104 3.61 -14.63 2.26
C TRP A 104 4.39 -15.90 1.93
N ILE A 105 3.94 -16.70 0.98
CA ILE A 105 4.53 -17.98 0.59
C ILE A 105 5.10 -17.90 -0.83
N ASP A 106 4.31 -17.39 -1.77
CA ASP A 106 4.58 -17.50 -3.20
C ASP A 106 5.12 -16.21 -3.85
N ILE A 107 5.27 -15.13 -3.09
CA ILE A 107 5.97 -13.92 -3.56
C ILE A 107 7.43 -14.03 -3.10
N PRO A 108 8.41 -14.20 -4.01
CA PRO A 108 9.81 -14.45 -3.64
C PRO A 108 10.41 -13.39 -2.71
N GLN A 109 10.01 -12.12 -2.89
CA GLN A 109 10.52 -11.03 -2.06
C GLN A 109 9.88 -10.96 -0.67
N TRP A 110 8.72 -11.60 -0.46
CA TRP A 110 7.96 -11.56 0.80
C TRP A 110 8.09 -12.84 1.62
N ALA A 111 8.40 -13.97 0.97
CA ALA A 111 8.53 -15.25 1.63
C ALA A 111 9.43 -15.19 2.87
N GLY A 112 8.96 -15.83 3.93
CA GLY A 112 9.62 -15.93 5.22
C GLY A 112 10.35 -17.24 5.39
N ASP A 113 11.20 -17.30 6.41
CA ASP A 113 11.80 -18.55 6.87
C ASP A 113 10.93 -19.22 7.93
N TYR A 114 10.38 -18.40 8.82
CA TYR A 114 9.59 -18.84 9.96
C TYR A 114 8.27 -18.06 10.00
N TYR A 115 7.19 -18.75 10.40
CA TYR A 115 5.85 -18.21 10.45
C TYR A 115 5.26 -18.46 11.83
N LEU A 116 4.87 -17.39 12.52
CA LEU A 116 4.28 -17.44 13.85
C LEU A 116 2.76 -17.37 13.76
N ALA A 117 2.11 -18.33 14.39
CA ALA A 117 0.67 -18.32 14.59
C ALA A 117 0.33 -17.53 15.84
N ILE A 118 -0.32 -16.40 15.66
CA ILE A 118 -0.59 -15.45 16.73
C ILE A 118 -2.08 -15.33 16.92
N GLN A 119 -2.53 -15.65 18.11
CA GLN A 119 -3.89 -15.39 18.53
C GLN A 119 -3.94 -14.05 19.25
N VAL A 120 -4.80 -13.16 18.79
CA VAL A 120 -5.15 -11.91 19.48
C VAL A 120 -6.52 -12.10 20.10
N ASN A 121 -6.66 -11.75 21.38
CA ASN A 121 -7.96 -11.88 22.02
C ASN A 121 -8.98 -10.90 21.42
N PRO A 122 -10.29 -11.17 21.54
CA PRO A 122 -11.33 -10.31 20.96
C PRO A 122 -11.27 -8.85 21.44
N ASP A 123 -10.83 -8.64 22.69
CA ASP A 123 -10.72 -7.31 23.29
C ASP A 123 -9.37 -6.62 23.02
N GLY A 124 -8.43 -7.29 22.35
CA GLY A 124 -7.11 -6.74 21.99
C GLY A 124 -6.11 -6.58 23.14
N GLU A 125 -6.47 -6.97 24.36
CA GLU A 125 -5.68 -6.88 25.60
C GLU A 125 -4.47 -7.82 25.70
N TRP A 126 -4.44 -8.93 24.96
CA TRP A 126 -3.32 -9.85 24.95
C TRP A 126 -3.15 -10.52 23.59
N LEU A 127 -1.92 -10.93 23.31
CA LEU A 127 -1.60 -11.80 22.19
C LEU A 127 -0.88 -13.06 22.68
N ARG A 128 -1.12 -14.17 21.99
CA ARG A 128 -0.55 -15.49 22.30
C ARG A 128 0.05 -16.10 21.05
N ILE A 129 1.34 -16.41 21.11
CA ILE A 129 2.01 -17.20 20.09
C ILE A 129 1.78 -18.66 20.47
N TRP A 130 0.96 -19.36 19.71
CA TRP A 130 0.58 -20.75 20.02
C TRP A 130 1.37 -21.79 19.22
N GLY A 131 2.18 -21.35 18.27
CA GLY A 131 3.14 -22.20 17.57
C GLY A 131 3.84 -21.49 16.43
N TYR A 132 4.81 -22.18 15.84
CA TYR A 132 5.50 -21.75 14.63
C TYR A 132 5.73 -22.90 13.64
N THR A 133 6.06 -22.52 12.41
CA THR A 133 6.40 -23.44 11.32
C THR A 133 7.37 -22.76 10.35
N THR A 134 7.83 -23.50 9.33
CA THR A 134 8.69 -22.99 8.26
C THR A 134 7.93 -22.87 6.94
N HIS A 135 8.49 -22.12 5.98
CA HIS A 135 7.95 -22.06 4.62
C HIS A 135 7.87 -23.45 3.97
N GLU A 136 8.91 -24.26 4.14
CA GLU A 136 8.93 -25.63 3.61
C GLU A 136 7.76 -26.47 4.13
N GLN A 137 7.49 -26.43 5.43
CA GLN A 137 6.39 -27.17 6.03
C GLN A 137 5.02 -26.67 5.51
N LEU A 138 4.83 -25.36 5.41
CA LEU A 138 3.59 -24.78 4.84
C LEU A 138 3.35 -25.23 3.39
N LYS A 139 4.42 -25.35 2.60
CA LYS A 139 4.35 -25.86 1.22
C LYS A 139 3.98 -27.34 1.11
N GLN A 140 4.19 -28.11 2.17
CA GLN A 140 3.75 -29.51 2.28
C GLN A 140 2.34 -29.63 2.89
N GLY A 141 1.80 -28.53 3.40
CA GLY A 141 0.46 -28.43 3.96
C GLY A 141 -0.66 -28.42 2.92
N LYS A 142 -1.86 -28.08 3.38
CA LYS A 142 -3.05 -28.00 2.52
C LYS A 142 -3.13 -26.62 1.87
N TYR A 143 -3.32 -26.57 0.55
CA TYR A 143 -3.60 -25.32 -0.16
C TYR A 143 -5.11 -25.20 -0.45
N ASP A 144 -5.70 -24.07 -0.06
CA ASP A 144 -7.06 -23.69 -0.44
C ASP A 144 -7.02 -22.65 -1.59
N PRO A 145 -7.44 -23.03 -2.81
CA PRO A 145 -7.42 -22.11 -3.96
C PRO A 145 -8.52 -21.05 -3.92
N GLN A 146 -9.59 -21.24 -3.14
CA GLN A 146 -10.68 -20.27 -3.02
C GLN A 146 -10.27 -19.10 -2.13
N GLU A 147 -9.60 -19.38 -1.02
CA GLU A 147 -9.10 -18.37 -0.10
C GLU A 147 -7.66 -17.95 -0.37
N ARG A 148 -6.93 -18.69 -1.22
CA ARG A 148 -5.49 -18.52 -1.47
C ARG A 148 -4.71 -18.55 -0.16
N THR A 149 -4.86 -19.64 0.57
CA THR A 149 -4.15 -19.87 1.84
C THR A 149 -3.48 -21.24 1.85
N TYR A 150 -2.32 -21.29 2.48
CA TYR A 150 -1.69 -22.56 2.90
C TYR A 150 -1.98 -22.79 4.36
N SER A 151 -2.28 -24.03 4.73
CA SER A 151 -2.62 -24.36 6.10
C SER A 151 -1.99 -25.65 6.63
N LEU A 152 -1.77 -25.65 7.95
CA LEU A 152 -1.28 -26.79 8.73
C LEU A 152 -2.18 -26.99 9.95
N GLU A 153 -2.43 -28.25 10.30
CA GLU A 153 -3.05 -28.60 11.57
C GLU A 153 -2.10 -28.26 12.74
N ALA A 154 -2.65 -27.92 13.90
CA ALA A 154 -1.85 -27.55 15.07
C ALA A 154 -0.86 -28.65 15.51
N ASN A 155 -1.16 -29.93 15.27
CA ASN A 155 -0.28 -31.07 15.56
C ASN A 155 0.93 -31.17 14.60
N GLN A 156 0.91 -30.47 13.47
CA GLN A 156 2.01 -30.38 12.50
C GLN A 156 2.94 -29.19 12.79
N MET A 157 2.54 -28.30 13.70
CA MET A 157 3.32 -27.13 14.09
C MET A 157 4.22 -27.42 15.29
N VAL A 158 5.24 -26.59 15.45
CA VAL A 158 6.07 -26.59 16.65
C VAL A 158 5.45 -25.63 17.67
N GLU A 159 4.91 -26.16 18.76
CA GLU A 159 4.24 -25.38 19.80
C GLU A 159 5.23 -24.54 20.63
N ASP A 160 6.39 -25.11 20.97
CA ASP A 160 7.37 -24.49 21.86
C ASP A 160 8.23 -23.46 21.12
N LEU A 161 7.93 -22.19 21.31
CA LEU A 161 8.66 -21.09 20.67
C LEU A 161 10.14 -21.05 21.11
N SER A 162 10.50 -21.56 22.29
CA SER A 162 11.90 -21.61 22.72
C SER A 162 12.76 -22.50 21.82
N VAL A 163 12.16 -23.52 21.18
CA VAL A 163 12.84 -24.38 20.22
C VAL A 163 13.34 -23.59 19.02
N LEU A 164 12.59 -22.58 18.55
CA LEU A 164 12.99 -21.75 17.42
C LEU A 164 14.36 -21.09 17.67
N TRP A 165 14.56 -20.54 18.86
CA TRP A 165 15.80 -19.84 19.21
C TRP A 165 16.98 -20.79 19.33
N VAL A 166 16.75 -21.99 19.87
CA VAL A 166 17.77 -23.04 19.97
C VAL A 166 18.15 -23.55 18.58
N VAL A 167 17.17 -23.85 17.73
CA VAL A 167 17.41 -24.35 16.36
C VAL A 167 18.20 -23.33 15.54
N ARG A 168 17.84 -22.04 15.61
CA ARG A 168 18.59 -20.99 14.90
C ARG A 168 20.06 -20.90 15.33
N GLN A 169 20.37 -21.18 16.59
CA GLN A 169 21.74 -21.15 17.10
C GLN A 169 22.54 -22.40 16.68
N LEU A 170 21.91 -23.57 16.68
CA LEU A 170 22.56 -24.84 16.39
C LEU A 170 22.65 -25.15 14.90
N TYR A 171 21.66 -24.71 14.12
CA TYR A 171 21.49 -25.01 12.69
C TYR A 171 21.15 -23.75 11.88
N PRO A 172 22.06 -22.74 11.81
CA PRO A 172 21.79 -21.47 11.12
C PRO A 172 21.53 -21.64 9.60
N ASP A 173 22.09 -22.69 9.02
CA ASP A 173 21.98 -23.03 7.59
C ASP A 173 20.86 -24.03 7.28
N GLU A 174 19.97 -24.31 8.24
CA GLU A 174 18.81 -25.16 7.99
C GLU A 174 17.99 -24.65 6.81
N GLN A 175 17.60 -25.58 5.94
CA GLN A 175 16.71 -25.29 4.83
C GLN A 175 15.30 -25.04 5.38
N THR A 176 14.92 -23.77 5.41
CA THR A 176 13.62 -23.29 5.90
C THR A 176 12.62 -23.04 4.77
N GLN A 177 13.11 -22.93 3.54
CA GLN A 177 12.33 -22.57 2.35
C GLN A 177 12.51 -23.61 1.23
N THR A 178 11.50 -23.67 0.35
CA THR A 178 11.54 -24.45 -0.89
C THR A 178 11.61 -23.52 -2.10
N ALA A 179 11.86 -24.06 -3.28
CA ALA A 179 11.93 -23.25 -4.50
C ALA A 179 10.58 -22.56 -4.77
N ILE A 180 10.63 -21.23 -4.91
CA ILE A 180 9.48 -20.39 -5.23
C ILE A 180 9.54 -20.04 -6.72
N ALA A 181 8.42 -20.18 -7.42
CA ALA A 181 8.35 -19.84 -8.83
C ALA A 181 8.53 -18.32 -9.03
N PRO A 182 9.29 -17.87 -10.06
CA PRO A 182 9.41 -16.45 -10.35
C PRO A 182 8.07 -15.87 -10.82
N LEU A 183 7.79 -14.64 -10.42
CA LEU A 183 6.62 -13.89 -10.85
C LEU A 183 6.85 -13.25 -12.23
N PRO A 184 5.79 -13.04 -13.02
CA PRO A 184 5.89 -12.31 -14.29
C PRO A 184 6.28 -10.85 -14.06
N GLU A 185 7.06 -10.28 -14.99
CA GLU A 185 7.33 -8.84 -15.00
C GLU A 185 6.12 -8.07 -15.55
N LEU A 186 5.65 -7.06 -14.81
CA LEU A 186 4.59 -6.16 -15.25
C LEU A 186 5.19 -4.82 -15.68
N SER A 187 4.74 -4.28 -16.81
CA SER A 187 5.09 -2.91 -17.20
C SER A 187 4.43 -1.88 -16.28
N PRO A 188 4.98 -0.66 -16.16
CA PRO A 188 4.37 0.37 -15.31
C PRO A 188 2.93 0.73 -15.73
N THR A 189 2.65 0.81 -17.03
CA THR A 189 1.27 0.96 -17.54
C THR A 189 0.36 -0.19 -17.08
N GLN A 190 0.83 -1.44 -17.08
CA GLN A 190 0.03 -2.57 -16.60
C GLN A 190 -0.26 -2.45 -15.10
N VAL A 191 0.74 -2.09 -14.30
CA VAL A 191 0.59 -1.86 -12.85
C VAL A 191 -0.46 -0.78 -12.57
N GLU A 192 -0.35 0.37 -13.23
CA GLU A 192 -1.31 1.48 -13.09
C GLU A 192 -2.73 1.05 -13.46
N ASN A 193 -2.92 0.42 -14.63
CA ASN A 193 -4.24 -0.01 -15.08
C ASN A 193 -4.87 -1.05 -14.13
N LEU A 194 -4.05 -1.96 -13.59
CA LEU A 194 -4.52 -2.97 -12.63
C LEU A 194 -4.95 -2.31 -11.32
N TRP A 195 -4.15 -1.40 -10.77
CA TRP A 195 -4.53 -0.66 -9.55
C TRP A 195 -5.79 0.18 -9.75
N GLN A 196 -5.92 0.87 -10.88
CA GLN A 196 -7.14 1.61 -11.21
C GLN A 196 -8.38 0.70 -11.30
N ARG A 197 -8.23 -0.49 -11.91
CA ARG A 197 -9.32 -1.47 -11.97
C ARG A 197 -9.69 -1.98 -10.58
N LEU A 198 -8.70 -2.32 -9.75
CA LEU A 198 -8.90 -2.84 -8.40
C LEU A 198 -9.45 -1.79 -7.42
N ALA A 199 -9.29 -0.50 -7.72
CA ALA A 199 -9.89 0.60 -6.97
C ALA A 199 -11.43 0.72 -7.18
N SER A 200 -12.02 -0.12 -8.03
CA SER A 200 -13.48 -0.16 -8.21
C SER A 200 -14.19 -0.55 -6.91
N PRO A 201 -15.19 0.22 -6.43
CA PRO A 201 -15.89 -0.08 -5.18
C PRO A 201 -16.74 -1.36 -5.24
N THR A 202 -16.97 -1.91 -6.43
CA THR A 202 -17.65 -3.21 -6.62
C THR A 202 -16.78 -4.39 -6.24
N ILE A 203 -15.46 -4.19 -6.17
CA ILE A 203 -14.48 -5.22 -5.80
C ILE A 203 -14.32 -5.18 -4.28
N THR A 204 -14.78 -6.24 -3.62
CA THR A 204 -14.71 -6.37 -2.16
C THR A 204 -13.47 -7.13 -1.70
N ASN A 205 -12.84 -7.92 -2.57
CA ASN A 205 -11.64 -8.70 -2.26
C ASN A 205 -10.64 -8.67 -3.43
N PRO A 206 -9.83 -7.59 -3.55
CA PRO A 206 -8.85 -7.43 -4.63
C PRO A 206 -7.90 -8.63 -4.78
N ARG A 207 -7.59 -9.30 -3.67
CA ARG A 207 -6.73 -10.50 -3.61
C ARG A 207 -7.23 -11.63 -4.51
N LEU A 208 -8.54 -11.75 -4.74
CA LEU A 208 -9.15 -12.86 -5.51
C LEU A 208 -9.55 -12.49 -6.94
N GLU A 209 -9.48 -11.22 -7.34
CA GLU A 209 -9.95 -10.74 -8.65
C GLU A 209 -9.06 -11.13 -9.84
N LEU A 210 -7.77 -11.34 -9.58
CA LEU A 210 -6.75 -11.59 -10.60
C LEU A 210 -6.09 -12.95 -10.37
N PRO A 211 -5.58 -13.65 -11.40
CA PRO A 211 -4.67 -14.79 -11.20
C PRO A 211 -3.53 -14.43 -10.25
N PHE A 212 -3.12 -15.38 -9.39
CA PHE A 212 -2.17 -15.09 -8.33
C PHE A 212 -0.84 -14.56 -8.86
N GLU A 213 -0.37 -15.06 -10.01
CA GLU A 213 0.89 -14.63 -10.61
C GLU A 213 0.88 -13.14 -10.95
N ILE A 214 -0.26 -12.62 -11.42
CA ILE A 214 -0.43 -11.19 -11.72
C ILE A 214 -0.60 -10.38 -10.44
N TRP A 215 -1.37 -10.91 -9.48
CA TRP A 215 -1.56 -10.26 -8.17
C TRP A 215 -0.25 -10.15 -7.38
N GLY A 216 0.50 -11.24 -7.26
CA GLY A 216 1.80 -11.28 -6.62
C GLY A 216 2.80 -10.36 -7.32
N ALA A 217 2.83 -10.35 -8.66
CA ALA A 217 3.65 -9.41 -9.42
C ALA A 217 3.26 -7.94 -9.19
N LEU A 218 1.96 -7.66 -9.05
CA LEU A 218 1.46 -6.32 -8.75
C LEU A 218 1.88 -5.84 -7.36
N LEU A 219 1.88 -6.73 -6.37
CA LEU A 219 2.31 -6.44 -5.00
C LEU A 219 3.83 -6.32 -4.86
N ALA A 220 4.57 -7.11 -5.63
CA ALA A 220 6.04 -7.06 -5.69
C ALA A 220 6.58 -5.95 -6.59
N ALA A 221 5.73 -5.36 -7.43
CA ALA A 221 6.12 -4.23 -8.27
C ALA A 221 6.59 -3.08 -7.37
N PRO A 222 7.73 -2.44 -7.70
CA PRO A 222 8.14 -1.25 -6.98
C PRO A 222 7.03 -0.20 -7.12
N LYS A 223 6.73 0.53 -6.04
CA LYS A 223 5.88 1.72 -6.16
C LYS A 223 6.45 2.59 -7.30
N PRO A 224 5.59 3.11 -8.20
CA PRO A 224 6.06 3.91 -9.32
C PRO A 224 6.92 5.05 -8.79
N ALA A 225 8.11 5.22 -9.37
CA ALA A 225 9.02 6.29 -8.97
C ALA A 225 8.31 7.65 -9.09
N PRO A 226 8.59 8.61 -8.19
CA PRO A 226 7.97 9.92 -8.26
C PRO A 226 8.30 10.57 -9.61
N ILE A 227 7.30 11.21 -10.20
CA ILE A 227 7.45 11.89 -11.50
C ILE A 227 8.36 13.09 -11.33
N ASN A 228 9.47 13.09 -12.04
CA ASN A 228 10.43 14.19 -12.01
C ASN A 228 9.99 15.32 -12.94
N LEU A 229 9.53 16.43 -12.37
CA LEU A 229 9.04 17.59 -13.11
C LEU A 229 10.14 18.27 -13.94
N ARG A 230 11.42 18.12 -13.59
CA ARG A 230 12.53 18.65 -14.38
C ARG A 230 12.73 17.92 -15.69
N GLN A 231 12.38 16.63 -15.74
CA GLN A 231 12.38 15.89 -17.00
C GLN A 231 11.39 16.52 -17.98
N TRP A 232 10.28 17.06 -17.50
CA TRP A 232 9.33 17.78 -18.36
C TRP A 232 9.92 19.08 -18.92
N LEU A 233 10.79 19.77 -18.16
CA LEU A 233 11.58 20.91 -18.65
C LEU A 233 12.53 20.53 -19.80
N GLN A 234 12.92 19.26 -19.88
CA GLN A 234 13.75 18.69 -20.94
C GLN A 234 12.92 18.02 -22.05
N ASN A 235 11.59 18.22 -22.06
CA ASN A 235 10.64 17.57 -22.96
C ASN A 235 10.59 16.04 -22.88
N ILE A 236 11.08 15.45 -21.79
CA ILE A 236 10.88 14.04 -21.48
C ILE A 236 9.52 13.92 -20.79
N VAL A 237 8.59 13.17 -21.39
CA VAL A 237 7.23 13.00 -20.85
C VAL A 237 7.15 11.71 -20.05
N ALA A 238 6.65 11.81 -18.82
CA ALA A 238 6.46 10.63 -17.98
C ALA A 238 5.34 9.74 -18.53
N GLU A 239 5.45 8.43 -18.27
CA GLU A 239 4.43 7.46 -18.69
C GLU A 239 3.05 7.82 -18.13
N GLY A 240 2.00 7.68 -18.95
CA GLY A 240 0.63 8.12 -18.62
C GLY A 240 0.38 9.63 -18.72
N TRP A 241 1.43 10.44 -18.92
CA TRP A 241 1.29 11.86 -19.23
C TRP A 241 1.45 12.11 -20.73
N GLN A 242 0.81 13.17 -21.21
CA GLN A 242 0.92 13.60 -22.59
C GLN A 242 0.87 15.12 -22.68
N THR A 243 1.17 15.65 -23.87
CA THR A 243 0.99 17.07 -24.13
C THR A 243 -0.49 17.36 -24.40
N ILE A 244 -0.87 18.63 -24.26
CA ILE A 244 -2.25 19.07 -24.53
C ILE A 244 -2.61 18.83 -26.01
N GLU A 245 -1.66 19.02 -26.92
CA GLU A 245 -1.84 18.80 -28.36
C GLU A 245 -2.17 17.33 -28.66
N THR A 246 -1.50 16.40 -28.00
CA THR A 246 -1.77 14.95 -28.18
C THR A 246 -3.15 14.57 -27.68
N LEU A 247 -3.61 15.13 -26.56
CA LEU A 247 -4.93 14.82 -26.00
C LEU A 247 -6.09 15.41 -26.83
N LEU A 248 -5.92 16.62 -27.34
CA LEU A 248 -7.00 17.39 -28.00
C LEU A 248 -7.04 17.23 -29.53
N GLY A 249 -5.96 16.73 -30.14
CA GLY A 249 -5.80 16.74 -31.59
C GLY A 249 -5.82 18.15 -32.18
N THR A 250 -6.18 18.27 -33.46
CA THR A 250 -6.24 19.54 -34.21
C THR A 250 -7.49 20.39 -33.91
N GLN A 251 -8.17 20.19 -32.78
CA GLN A 251 -9.37 20.97 -32.45
C GLN A 251 -8.99 22.31 -31.80
N PRO A 252 -9.13 23.45 -32.52
CA PRO A 252 -8.66 24.76 -32.05
C PRO A 252 -9.41 25.28 -30.82
N ASP A 253 -10.66 24.88 -30.63
CA ASP A 253 -11.51 25.42 -29.57
C ASP A 253 -11.07 24.96 -28.17
N PHE A 254 -10.66 23.70 -27.98
CA PHE A 254 -10.16 23.24 -26.68
C PHE A 254 -8.85 23.94 -26.29
N ALA A 255 -7.96 24.21 -27.26
CA ALA A 255 -6.70 24.93 -27.03
C ALA A 255 -6.92 26.35 -26.50
N PHE A 256 -8.05 27.00 -26.82
CA PHE A 256 -8.36 28.36 -26.36
C PHE A 256 -8.72 28.44 -24.86
N SER A 257 -9.39 27.45 -24.27
CA SER A 257 -9.67 27.44 -22.81
C SER A 257 -8.41 27.25 -21.97
N PHE A 258 -7.50 26.39 -22.44
CA PHE A 258 -6.22 26.17 -21.75
C PHE A 258 -5.27 27.36 -21.89
N ARG A 259 -5.37 28.12 -23.00
CA ARG A 259 -4.63 29.38 -23.21
C ARG A 259 -5.21 30.58 -22.44
N GLN A 260 -6.51 30.63 -22.16
CA GLN A 260 -7.08 31.71 -21.33
C GLN A 260 -6.58 31.64 -19.86
N ALA A 261 -6.12 30.48 -19.39
CA ALA A 261 -5.45 30.38 -18.10
C ALA A 261 -3.97 30.80 -18.14
N SER A 262 -3.36 30.89 -19.33
CA SER A 262 -1.97 31.32 -19.54
C SER A 262 -1.88 32.81 -19.88
N ASP A 263 -2.48 33.67 -19.04
CA ASP A 263 -2.16 35.10 -19.03
C ASP A 263 -0.77 35.27 -18.39
N THR A 264 0.31 35.02 -19.14
CA THR A 264 1.67 35.56 -18.90
C THR A 264 2.67 35.02 -19.94
N ASN A 265 3.55 35.92 -20.42
CA ASN A 265 4.66 35.71 -21.35
C ASN A 265 5.77 34.74 -20.84
N GLU A 266 5.44 33.74 -20.02
CA GLU A 266 6.41 32.83 -19.43
C GLU A 266 6.48 31.52 -20.24
N GLN A 267 7.69 30.98 -20.42
CA GLN A 267 7.92 29.64 -20.96
C GLN A 267 7.32 28.60 -20.01
N SER A 268 6.02 28.37 -20.14
CA SER A 268 5.28 27.41 -19.33
C SER A 268 5.16 26.07 -20.05
N ILE A 269 5.30 24.99 -19.28
CA ILE A 269 5.18 23.63 -19.78
C ILE A 269 3.90 23.05 -19.21
N GLN A 270 3.05 22.57 -20.11
CA GLN A 270 1.79 21.95 -19.75
C GLN A 270 1.84 20.44 -20.04
N ARG A 271 1.40 19.65 -19.07
CA ARG A 271 1.22 18.20 -19.20
C ARG A 271 -0.13 17.80 -18.63
N VAL A 272 -0.74 16.82 -19.28
CA VAL A 272 -2.06 16.31 -18.91
C VAL A 272 -2.02 14.79 -18.72
N LYS A 273 -2.77 14.30 -17.74
CA LYS A 273 -3.07 12.88 -17.54
C LYS A 273 -4.59 12.71 -17.50
N VAL A 274 -5.11 11.74 -18.25
CA VAL A 274 -6.51 11.34 -18.16
C VAL A 274 -6.63 10.34 -17.02
N ILE A 275 -7.60 10.56 -16.13
CA ILE A 275 -7.92 9.66 -15.02
C ILE A 275 -9.34 9.19 -15.24
N ASP A 276 -9.51 7.88 -15.40
CA ASP A 276 -10.82 7.26 -15.53
C ASP A 276 -11.44 7.11 -14.13
N LEU A 277 -12.45 7.92 -13.83
CA LEU A 277 -13.23 7.80 -12.59
C LEU A 277 -14.27 6.68 -12.71
N PRO A 278 -14.81 6.19 -11.58
CA PRO A 278 -15.97 5.31 -11.59
C PRO A 278 -17.12 5.86 -12.43
N ASN A 279 -17.99 4.98 -12.94
CA ASN A 279 -19.14 5.33 -13.80
C ASN A 279 -18.76 5.96 -15.15
N ASN A 280 -17.53 5.73 -15.63
CA ASN A 280 -17.08 6.15 -16.96
C ASN A 280 -17.11 7.69 -17.16
N GLN A 281 -16.75 8.44 -16.12
CA GLN A 281 -16.64 9.90 -16.14
C GLN A 281 -15.16 10.33 -16.09
N PRO A 282 -14.40 10.23 -17.19
CA PRO A 282 -12.98 10.57 -17.18
C PRO A 282 -12.76 12.06 -16.90
N VAL A 283 -11.73 12.35 -16.12
CA VAL A 283 -11.26 13.71 -15.83
C VAL A 283 -9.84 13.90 -16.35
N ILE A 284 -9.49 15.15 -16.61
CA ILE A 284 -8.17 15.59 -17.04
C ILE A 284 -7.51 16.28 -15.85
N LEU A 285 -6.41 15.69 -15.36
CA LEU A 285 -5.49 16.33 -14.44
C LEU A 285 -4.44 17.09 -15.27
N MET A 286 -4.42 18.41 -15.13
CA MET A 286 -3.48 19.28 -15.84
C MET A 286 -2.50 19.92 -14.87
N LEU A 287 -1.21 19.83 -15.20
CA LEU A 287 -0.13 20.54 -14.53
C LEU A 287 0.46 21.56 -15.49
N THR A 288 0.57 22.80 -15.03
CA THR A 288 1.32 23.87 -15.69
C THR A 288 2.53 24.21 -14.83
N LEU A 289 3.71 24.03 -15.39
CA LEU A 289 4.99 24.37 -14.78
C LEU A 289 5.50 25.68 -15.37
N THR A 290 6.00 26.57 -14.52
CA THR A 290 6.71 27.78 -14.93
C THR A 290 8.07 27.79 -14.25
N LEU A 291 9.14 27.97 -15.02
CA LEU A 291 10.47 28.21 -14.46
C LEU A 291 10.55 29.66 -13.95
N GLU A 292 10.82 29.83 -12.66
CA GLU A 292 10.95 31.15 -12.04
C GLU A 292 12.41 31.61 -12.08
N THR A 293 12.64 32.93 -12.02
CA THR A 293 13.99 33.51 -12.10
C THR A 293 14.89 33.14 -10.93
N ASP A 294 14.32 32.68 -9.81
CA ASP A 294 15.03 32.24 -8.61
C ASP A 294 15.35 30.74 -8.61
N GLY A 295 15.15 30.06 -9.74
CA GLY A 295 15.41 28.62 -9.89
C GLY A 295 14.31 27.71 -9.35
N ARG A 296 13.24 28.26 -8.75
CA ARG A 296 12.08 27.47 -8.33
C ARG A 296 11.17 27.14 -9.50
N VAL A 297 10.40 26.07 -9.35
CA VAL A 297 9.34 25.72 -10.30
C VAL A 297 8.00 26.19 -9.72
N GLY A 298 7.35 27.11 -10.41
CA GLY A 298 5.97 27.49 -10.16
C GLY A 298 5.02 26.43 -10.71
N ILE A 299 4.10 25.94 -9.89
CA ILE A 299 3.20 24.84 -10.23
C ILE A 299 1.76 25.30 -10.07
N ARG A 300 0.97 25.13 -11.13
CA ARG A 300 -0.49 25.25 -11.13
C ARG A 300 -1.11 23.92 -11.53
N ILE A 301 -2.06 23.44 -10.73
CA ILE A 301 -2.73 22.15 -10.92
C ILE A 301 -4.22 22.37 -11.01
N GLN A 302 -4.83 21.82 -12.06
CA GLN A 302 -6.25 21.92 -12.34
C GLN A 302 -6.82 20.53 -12.67
N LEU A 303 -8.05 20.28 -12.22
CA LEU A 303 -8.84 19.12 -12.61
C LEU A 303 -10.06 19.62 -13.38
N SER A 304 -10.36 18.96 -14.50
CA SER A 304 -11.48 19.33 -15.39
C SER A 304 -12.12 18.07 -15.98
N PRO A 305 -13.40 18.10 -16.37
CA PRO A 305 -14.01 16.98 -17.07
C PRO A 305 -13.36 16.83 -18.45
N ARG A 306 -13.33 15.61 -18.97
CA ARG A 306 -12.82 15.37 -20.33
C ARG A 306 -13.66 16.08 -21.40
N GLU A 307 -14.97 16.17 -21.16
CA GLU A 307 -15.91 16.85 -22.06
C GLU A 307 -16.28 18.24 -21.52
N ARG A 308 -16.24 19.23 -22.41
CA ARG A 308 -16.26 20.66 -22.07
C ARG A 308 -17.59 21.18 -21.50
N ASN A 309 -18.69 20.50 -21.83
CA ASN A 309 -20.03 20.89 -21.41
C ASN A 309 -20.52 20.07 -20.22
N LEU A 310 -19.64 19.29 -19.61
CA LEU A 310 -19.93 18.56 -18.39
C LEU A 310 -19.41 19.31 -17.17
N TYR A 311 -20.00 19.01 -16.03
CA TYR A 311 -19.49 19.41 -14.73
C TYR A 311 -18.70 18.26 -14.14
N LEU A 312 -17.77 18.58 -13.24
CA LEU A 312 -17.14 17.58 -12.40
C LEU A 312 -18.19 16.91 -11.53
N SER A 313 -18.00 15.62 -11.23
CA SER A 313 -18.85 14.91 -10.28
C SER A 313 -18.81 15.65 -8.94
N PRO A 314 -19.97 15.89 -8.29
CA PRO A 314 -19.98 16.52 -6.97
C PRO A 314 -19.16 15.68 -5.99
N ASN A 315 -18.50 16.34 -5.04
CA ASN A 315 -17.59 15.73 -4.06
C ASN A 315 -16.24 15.25 -4.62
N LEU A 316 -15.97 15.38 -5.93
CA LEU A 316 -14.64 15.12 -6.48
C LEU A 316 -13.62 16.07 -5.83
N LYS A 317 -12.62 15.50 -5.17
CA LYS A 317 -11.65 16.21 -4.35
C LYS A 317 -10.27 16.12 -4.99
N LEU A 318 -9.57 17.24 -5.01
CA LEU A 318 -8.18 17.36 -5.42
C LEU A 318 -7.36 17.87 -4.24
N THR A 319 -6.34 17.12 -3.85
CA THR A 319 -5.56 17.35 -2.62
C THR A 319 -4.06 17.32 -2.92
N LEU A 320 -3.33 18.28 -2.36
CA LEU A 320 -1.87 18.33 -2.33
C LEU A 320 -1.37 17.86 -0.98
N ILE A 321 -0.47 16.89 -0.98
CA ILE A 321 0.10 16.25 0.20
C ILE A 321 1.61 16.45 0.18
N SER A 322 2.21 16.82 1.31
CA SER A 322 3.66 16.98 1.46
C SER A 322 4.37 15.62 1.51
N ALA A 323 5.71 15.63 1.44
CA ALA A 323 6.54 14.45 1.68
C ALA A 323 6.33 13.81 3.07
N SER A 324 5.88 14.59 4.07
CA SER A 324 5.55 14.08 5.42
C SER A 324 4.17 13.44 5.51
N GLY A 325 3.38 13.44 4.42
CA GLY A 325 2.00 12.95 4.42
C GLY A 325 0.95 13.97 4.88
N GLU A 326 1.35 15.22 5.15
CA GLU A 326 0.43 16.26 5.60
C GLU A 326 -0.31 16.90 4.41
N VAL A 327 -1.61 17.13 4.59
CA VAL A 327 -2.43 17.84 3.59
C VAL A 327 -2.08 19.33 3.59
N VAL A 328 -1.49 19.80 2.49
CA VAL A 328 -1.09 21.20 2.31
C VAL A 328 -2.23 22.03 1.73
N GLN A 329 -2.94 21.49 0.73
CA GLN A 329 -4.09 22.15 0.12
C GLN A 329 -5.15 21.12 -0.30
N SER A 330 -6.41 21.53 -0.31
CA SER A 330 -7.49 20.70 -0.86
C SER A 330 -8.60 21.58 -1.44
N VAL A 331 -9.21 21.09 -2.52
CA VAL A 331 -10.41 21.68 -3.13
C VAL A 331 -11.38 20.56 -3.50
N THR A 332 -12.68 20.82 -3.37
CA THR A 332 -13.75 19.86 -3.66
C THR A 332 -14.71 20.48 -4.67
N ALA A 333 -15.04 19.73 -5.72
CA ALA A 333 -15.98 20.13 -6.75
C ALA A 333 -17.41 20.20 -6.22
N ARG A 334 -18.12 21.22 -6.68
CA ARG A 334 -19.55 21.45 -6.48
C ARG A 334 -20.31 21.09 -7.76
N GLU A 335 -21.63 21.00 -7.69
CA GLU A 335 -22.50 20.57 -8.80
C GLU A 335 -22.31 21.36 -10.11
N THR A 336 -21.88 22.63 -10.04
CA THR A 336 -21.71 23.51 -11.19
C THR A 336 -20.25 23.79 -11.55
N ASP A 337 -19.30 23.10 -10.90
CA ASP A 337 -17.88 23.33 -11.18
C ASP A 337 -17.47 22.58 -12.45
N ASN A 338 -17.15 23.34 -13.49
CA ASN A 338 -16.56 22.81 -14.73
C ASN A 338 -15.03 22.63 -14.62
N SER A 339 -14.42 23.09 -13.52
CA SER A 339 -13.06 22.75 -13.11
C SER A 339 -12.83 23.14 -11.66
N ILE A 340 -11.86 22.48 -11.02
CA ILE A 340 -11.33 22.88 -9.72
C ILE A 340 -9.82 23.05 -9.81
N GLN A 341 -9.25 23.95 -9.01
CA GLN A 341 -7.83 24.30 -9.07
C GLN A 341 -7.28 24.51 -7.66
N LEU A 342 -6.06 24.03 -7.43
CA LEU A 342 -5.28 24.40 -6.25
C LEU A 342 -4.73 25.82 -6.39
N LYS A 343 -4.39 26.46 -5.26
CA LYS A 343 -3.66 27.73 -5.29
C LYS A 343 -2.25 27.46 -5.82
N ARG A 344 -1.79 28.25 -6.80
CA ARG A 344 -0.42 28.15 -7.35
C ARG A 344 0.59 28.17 -6.20
N PHE A 345 1.57 27.29 -6.27
CA PHE A 345 2.67 27.23 -5.31
C PHE A 345 4.01 27.17 -6.06
N ARG A 346 5.12 27.29 -5.32
CA ARG A 346 6.48 27.24 -5.84
C ARG A 346 7.28 26.22 -5.06
N CYS A 347 8.04 25.39 -5.77
CA CYS A 347 8.87 24.34 -5.19
C CYS A 347 10.35 24.61 -5.46
N PRO A 348 11.21 24.54 -4.44
CA PRO A 348 12.66 24.35 -4.63
C PRO A 348 12.98 23.04 -5.36
N GLU A 349 14.23 22.86 -5.79
CA GLU A 349 14.69 21.60 -6.36
C GLU A 349 14.52 20.43 -5.37
N ASN A 350 14.21 19.23 -5.88
CA ASN A 350 14.07 17.99 -5.12
C ASN A 350 12.97 18.03 -4.04
N THR A 351 11.93 18.84 -4.22
CA THR A 351 10.79 18.84 -3.31
C THR A 351 9.86 17.69 -3.68
N HIS A 352 9.62 16.78 -2.73
CA HIS A 352 8.68 15.69 -2.88
C HIS A 352 7.27 16.12 -2.43
N PHE A 353 6.27 15.77 -3.24
CA PHE A 353 4.86 15.97 -2.91
C PHE A 353 3.99 14.98 -3.68
N SER A 354 2.76 14.80 -3.23
CA SER A 354 1.78 13.93 -3.90
C SER A 354 0.51 14.71 -4.23
N LEU A 355 -0.10 14.36 -5.35
CA LEU A 355 -1.44 14.82 -5.71
C LEU A 355 -2.41 13.66 -5.59
N GLN A 356 -3.47 13.85 -4.83
CA GLN A 356 -4.55 12.89 -4.68
C GLN A 356 -5.82 13.41 -5.36
N VAL A 357 -6.43 12.57 -6.19
CA VAL A 357 -7.78 12.74 -6.74
C VAL A 357 -8.68 11.71 -6.08
N ALA A 358 -9.74 12.16 -5.42
CA ALA A 358 -10.66 11.28 -4.69
C ALA A 358 -12.12 11.57 -5.02
N LEU A 359 -12.93 10.53 -5.20
CA LEU A 359 -14.37 10.59 -5.38
C LEU A 359 -15.01 9.42 -4.61
N ASP A 360 -15.75 9.73 -3.55
CA ASP A 360 -16.28 8.74 -2.62
C ASP A 360 -15.15 7.81 -2.10
N GLU A 361 -15.23 6.51 -2.38
CA GLU A 361 -14.23 5.51 -1.99
C GLU A 361 -13.06 5.40 -3.00
N PHE A 362 -13.22 5.95 -4.21
CA PHE A 362 -12.17 5.93 -5.22
C PHE A 362 -11.09 6.95 -4.89
N ASN A 363 -9.83 6.53 -4.92
CA ASN A 363 -8.68 7.42 -4.77
C ASN A 363 -7.56 7.03 -5.73
N VAL A 364 -6.91 8.05 -6.31
CA VAL A 364 -5.67 7.91 -7.09
C VAL A 364 -4.69 8.92 -6.56
N THR A 365 -3.48 8.47 -6.22
CA THR A 365 -2.39 9.32 -5.74
C THR A 365 -1.23 9.24 -6.71
N GLN A 366 -0.68 10.39 -7.09
CA GLN A 366 0.50 10.50 -7.94
C GLN A 366 1.61 11.26 -7.21
N ASP A 367 2.78 10.64 -7.12
CA ASP A 367 3.96 11.22 -6.48
C ASP A 367 4.80 12.01 -7.49
N PHE A 368 5.38 13.12 -7.03
CA PHE A 368 6.19 14.05 -7.82
C PHE A 368 7.47 14.46 -7.08
N VAL A 369 8.49 14.82 -7.86
CA VAL A 369 9.71 15.49 -7.40
C VAL A 369 10.04 16.66 -8.34
N SER A 370 10.34 17.83 -7.77
CA SER A 370 10.54 19.09 -8.53
C SER A 370 11.97 19.43 -8.93
#